data_AF-A0A2M6GF88-F1
#
_entry.id   AF-A0A2M6GF88-F1
#
_cell.length_a   1.000
_cell.length_b   1.000
_cell.length_c   1.000
_cell.angle_alpha   90.00
_cell.angle_beta   90.00
_cell.angle_gamma   90.00
#
_symmetry.space_group_name_H-M   'P 1'
#
loop_
_entity.id
_entity.type
_entity.pdbx_description
1 polymer ?
#
loop_
_entity_poly.entity_id
_entity_poly.type
_entity_poly.pdbx_seq_one_letter_code
_entity_poly.pdbx_strand_id
1 'polypeptide(L)'
;MLYAILKIIFKIALRIFFRRIEVQNRHLIPATGPLLIASNHPNTFMDPIAVAAIFKQDVYFITKSTVFNSPFKKWLLQKANMIPVYRREDGVVPATGNDATFRKCTEYLLKKRTLIIFPEGNSFNERRLRPLKTGAARMAMVAESQANAGMEVKIIPIGVNYTDPTRFRSDLFINVGELISIKDYTATAAQDSFKAAQDLTAELRRRLTDLIIVTETEEEDELVQQIELVYRADLIKDLGLEDRQEDKFVLTKSIAESIRYFQQQEPGRVEAIRKRMNRYFQNLNKLGLQDKYLAHSQANSNLFKNSFRTILYLLAGFPVFIWGILTNYLPYYIPGKIADALTSEEEFRAPVMMTAGILSFGLVYVLEIAVIYAVTNSVLVTLVFLLSLPLSGFFALYYSNRLRNTQAYLKLFAFLYKNKPAINELLQQRREILIRLDKARRIYLQRTSPTQDEAPVGHQ
;
A
#
# COMPACT_ATOMS: atom_id res chain seq x y z
N MET A 1 6.32 -16.23 -22.33
CA MET A 1 4.97 -16.84 -22.17
C MET A 1 4.58 -16.99 -20.71
N LEU A 2 5.30 -17.77 -19.88
CA LEU A 2 4.93 -17.96 -18.46
C LEU A 2 4.84 -16.65 -17.66
N TYR A 3 5.87 -15.80 -17.70
CA TYR A 3 5.84 -14.50 -17.02
C TYR A 3 4.62 -13.65 -17.41
N ALA A 4 4.26 -13.59 -18.70
CA ALA A 4 3.11 -12.83 -19.17
C ALA A 4 1.78 -13.36 -18.59
N ILE A 5 1.63 -14.70 -18.54
CA ILE A 5 0.47 -15.35 -17.91
C ILE A 5 0.41 -15.02 -16.42
N LEU A 6 1.53 -15.20 -15.71
CA LEU A 6 1.63 -14.86 -14.28
C LEU A 6 1.32 -13.39 -14.03
N LYS A 7 1.83 -12.48 -14.85
CA LYS A 7 1.56 -11.04 -14.76
C LYS A 7 0.07 -10.73 -14.92
N ILE A 8 -0.65 -11.43 -15.81
CA ILE A 8 -2.12 -11.28 -15.95
C ILE A 8 -2.83 -11.81 -14.71
N ILE A 9 -2.50 -13.02 -14.25
CA ILE A 9 -3.09 -13.63 -13.05
C ILE A 9 -2.91 -12.70 -11.85
N PHE A 10 -1.69 -12.23 -11.61
CA PHE A 10 -1.39 -11.34 -10.50
C PHE A 10 -2.04 -9.96 -10.64
N LYS A 11 -2.17 -9.41 -11.86
CA LYS A 11 -2.95 -8.18 -12.08
C LYS A 11 -4.41 -8.33 -11.67
N ILE A 12 -5.02 -9.46 -11.99
CA ILE A 12 -6.40 -9.76 -11.59
C ILE A 12 -6.46 -9.97 -10.07
N ALA A 13 -5.55 -10.77 -9.52
CA ALA A 13 -5.47 -11.03 -8.08
C ALA A 13 -5.29 -9.74 -7.28
N LEU A 14 -4.41 -8.82 -7.70
CA LEU A 14 -4.23 -7.51 -7.07
C LEU A 14 -5.51 -6.67 -7.10
N ARG A 15 -6.25 -6.63 -8.22
CA ARG A 15 -7.54 -5.91 -8.31
C ARG A 15 -8.63 -6.51 -7.42
N ILE A 16 -8.61 -7.84 -7.24
CA ILE A 16 -9.51 -8.52 -6.31
C ILE A 16 -9.08 -8.29 -4.86
N PHE A 17 -7.78 -8.28 -4.58
CA PHE A 17 -7.21 -8.10 -3.25
C PHE A 17 -7.34 -6.66 -2.74
N PHE A 18 -6.98 -5.65 -3.53
CA PHE A 18 -7.01 -4.22 -3.15
C PHE A 18 -8.26 -3.49 -3.61
N ARG A 19 -8.88 -2.76 -2.67
CA ARG A 19 -9.96 -1.75 -2.81
C ARG A 19 -9.89 -1.04 -4.12
N ARG A 20 -8.82 -0.27 -4.18
CA ARG A 20 -8.44 0.64 -5.22
C ARG A 20 -6.93 0.53 -5.35
N ILE A 21 -6.46 0.55 -6.58
CA ILE A 21 -5.04 0.69 -6.90
C ILE A 21 -4.95 1.95 -7.72
N GLU A 22 -4.38 2.99 -7.14
CA GLU A 22 -4.22 4.30 -7.78
C GLU A 22 -2.73 4.55 -8.01
N VAL A 23 -2.40 5.04 -9.20
CA VAL A 23 -1.00 5.22 -9.63
C VAL A 23 -0.82 6.67 -10.05
N GLN A 24 -0.10 7.43 -9.22
CA GLN A 24 0.25 8.80 -9.52
C GLN A 24 1.46 8.86 -10.44
N ASN A 25 1.50 9.88 -11.32
CA ASN A 25 2.62 10.15 -12.24
C ASN A 25 2.99 8.97 -13.15
N ARG A 26 1.99 8.17 -13.53
CA ARG A 26 2.17 7.01 -14.43
C ARG A 26 2.86 7.36 -15.76
N HIS A 27 2.73 8.60 -16.23
CA HIS A 27 3.32 9.10 -17.47
C HIS A 27 4.86 9.17 -17.42
N LEU A 28 5.47 9.18 -16.23
CA LEU A 28 6.93 9.17 -16.05
C LEU A 28 7.56 7.80 -16.36
N ILE A 29 6.76 6.73 -16.48
CA ILE A 29 7.25 5.37 -16.72
C ILE A 29 7.72 5.23 -18.17
N PRO A 30 9.01 4.92 -18.42
CA PRO A 30 9.51 4.70 -19.78
C PRO A 30 8.86 3.50 -20.46
N ALA A 31 8.62 3.63 -21.77
CA ALA A 31 8.09 2.53 -22.58
C ALA A 31 9.10 1.38 -22.77
N THR A 32 10.41 1.70 -22.76
CA THR A 32 11.52 0.75 -22.96
C THR A 32 12.66 0.99 -21.97
N GLY A 33 13.43 -0.05 -21.65
CA GLY A 33 14.64 0.02 -20.83
C GLY A 33 15.88 0.43 -21.63
N PRO A 34 17.07 0.45 -21.00
CA PRO A 34 17.37 -0.15 -19.67
C PRO A 34 16.86 0.66 -18.49
N LEU A 35 16.31 -0.02 -17.48
CA LEU A 35 15.69 0.64 -16.32
C LEU A 35 15.93 -0.13 -15.03
N LEU A 36 16.39 0.56 -13.99
CA LEU A 36 16.45 0.04 -12.64
C LEU A 36 15.35 0.68 -11.79
N ILE A 37 14.34 -0.10 -11.42
CA ILE A 37 13.29 0.32 -10.50
C ILE A 37 13.81 0.19 -9.07
N ALA A 38 13.76 1.27 -8.31
CA ALA A 38 14.06 1.27 -6.88
C ALA A 38 12.80 1.63 -6.09
N SER A 39 12.41 0.80 -5.14
CA SER A 39 11.17 0.97 -4.36
C SER A 39 11.40 0.74 -2.87
N ASN A 40 10.57 1.34 -2.02
CA ASN A 40 10.43 0.90 -0.62
C ASN A 40 9.79 -0.49 -0.56
N HIS A 41 9.93 -1.19 0.58
CA HIS A 41 9.52 -2.59 0.72
C HIS A 41 8.65 -2.90 1.97
N PRO A 42 7.42 -2.40 2.07
CA PRO A 42 6.62 -2.59 3.28
C PRO A 42 5.78 -3.88 3.33
N ASN A 43 5.64 -4.63 2.24
CA ASN A 43 4.71 -5.77 2.15
C ASN A 43 5.26 -6.95 1.34
N THR A 44 6.54 -7.27 1.55
CA THR A 44 7.27 -8.41 0.98
C THR A 44 6.89 -8.69 -0.49
N PHE A 45 6.26 -9.83 -0.78
CA PHE A 45 5.93 -10.29 -2.11
C PHE A 45 4.87 -9.44 -2.82
N MET A 46 4.03 -8.70 -2.09
CA MET A 46 3.02 -7.83 -2.71
C MET A 46 3.66 -6.66 -3.45
N ASP A 47 4.74 -6.08 -2.90
CA ASP A 47 5.42 -4.91 -3.46
C ASP A 47 5.95 -5.14 -4.89
N PRO A 48 6.79 -6.16 -5.17
CA PRO A 48 7.32 -6.36 -6.50
C PRO A 48 6.23 -6.65 -7.53
N ILE A 49 5.15 -7.31 -7.13
CA ILE A 49 4.04 -7.64 -8.03
C ILE A 49 3.21 -6.40 -8.34
N ALA A 50 2.89 -5.60 -7.31
CA ALA A 50 2.19 -4.34 -7.46
C ALA A 50 2.95 -3.38 -8.37
N VAL A 51 4.27 -3.24 -8.14
CA VAL A 51 5.14 -2.43 -8.99
C VAL A 51 5.23 -3.02 -10.40
N ALA A 52 5.49 -4.32 -10.57
CA ALA A 52 5.58 -4.90 -11.91
C ALA A 52 4.26 -4.80 -12.71
N ALA A 53 3.10 -4.79 -12.04
CA ALA A 53 1.81 -4.64 -12.67
C ALA A 53 1.62 -3.27 -13.35
N ILE A 54 2.30 -2.21 -12.89
CA ILE A 54 2.18 -0.88 -13.50
C ILE A 54 3.04 -0.72 -14.75
N PHE A 55 4.06 -1.55 -14.98
CA PHE A 55 4.91 -1.49 -16.17
C PHE A 55 4.31 -2.26 -17.35
N LYS A 56 4.47 -1.73 -18.57
CA LYS A 56 4.19 -2.49 -19.81
C LYS A 56 5.26 -3.56 -20.05
N GLN A 57 6.52 -3.17 -19.86
CA GLN A 57 7.70 -4.01 -20.02
C GLN A 57 7.74 -5.19 -19.04
N ASP A 58 8.51 -6.21 -19.39
CA ASP A 58 8.84 -7.31 -18.48
C ASP A 58 9.80 -6.81 -17.40
N VAL A 59 9.41 -7.02 -16.15
CA VAL A 59 10.21 -6.69 -14.96
C VAL A 59 10.86 -7.96 -14.44
N TYR A 60 12.16 -7.87 -14.18
CA TYR A 60 12.96 -8.93 -13.59
C TYR A 60 13.21 -8.65 -12.11
N PHE A 61 13.06 -9.68 -11.28
CA PHE A 61 13.09 -9.55 -9.82
C PHE A 61 14.39 -10.07 -9.26
N ILE A 62 15.06 -9.27 -8.43
CA ILE A 62 16.20 -9.73 -7.65
C ILE A 62 15.70 -10.53 -6.46
N THR A 63 16.09 -11.82 -6.36
CA THR A 63 15.58 -12.75 -5.33
C THR A 63 16.72 -13.50 -4.67
N LYS A 64 16.59 -13.79 -3.36
CA LYS A 64 17.60 -14.56 -2.61
C LYS A 64 17.86 -15.91 -3.27
N SER A 65 19.14 -16.27 -3.42
CA SER A 65 19.55 -17.51 -4.08
C SER A 65 19.10 -18.76 -3.33
N THR A 66 18.90 -18.67 -2.00
CA THR A 66 18.40 -19.76 -1.15
C THR A 66 17.02 -20.27 -1.55
N VAL A 67 16.22 -19.45 -2.26
CA VAL A 67 14.90 -19.84 -2.79
C VAL A 67 15.06 -20.81 -3.98
N PHE A 68 16.21 -20.80 -4.67
CA PHE A 68 16.52 -21.64 -5.83
C PHE A 68 17.11 -23.00 -5.40
N ASN A 69 16.52 -23.64 -4.38
CA ASN A 69 17.07 -24.84 -3.75
C ASN A 69 16.69 -26.18 -4.42
N SER A 70 15.97 -26.17 -5.53
CA SER A 70 15.70 -27.38 -6.32
C SER A 70 15.68 -27.09 -7.83
N PRO A 71 15.96 -28.08 -8.70
CA PRO A 71 15.95 -27.89 -10.15
C PRO A 71 14.61 -27.35 -10.68
N PHE A 72 13.50 -27.88 -10.15
CA PHE A 72 12.16 -27.43 -10.50
C PHE A 72 11.92 -25.97 -10.09
N LYS A 73 12.23 -25.60 -8.83
CA LYS A 73 12.09 -24.20 -8.38
C LYS A 73 12.96 -23.27 -9.20
N LYS A 74 14.21 -23.65 -9.48
CA LYS A 74 15.12 -22.85 -10.30
C LYS A 74 14.55 -22.61 -11.69
N TRP A 75 14.06 -23.65 -12.36
CA TRP A 75 13.40 -23.52 -13.66
C TRP A 75 12.18 -22.60 -13.60
N LEU A 76 11.30 -22.79 -12.61
CA LEU A 76 10.06 -22.01 -12.47
C LEU A 76 10.34 -20.53 -12.20
N LEU A 77 11.20 -20.23 -11.22
CA LEU A 77 11.57 -18.86 -10.82
C LEU A 77 12.27 -18.12 -11.97
N GLN A 78 13.13 -18.80 -12.72
CA GLN A 78 13.75 -18.22 -13.93
C GLN A 78 12.72 -17.90 -15.02
N LYS A 79 11.73 -18.77 -15.23
CA LYS A 79 10.61 -18.50 -16.16
C LYS A 79 9.67 -17.39 -15.67
N ALA A 80 9.70 -17.08 -14.37
CA ALA A 80 9.05 -15.94 -13.74
C ALA A 80 9.95 -14.68 -13.68
N ASN A 81 11.05 -14.64 -14.45
CA ASN A 81 12.00 -13.52 -14.52
C ASN A 81 12.70 -13.20 -13.19
N MET A 82 12.86 -14.18 -12.30
CA MET A 82 13.62 -13.99 -11.06
C MET A 82 15.11 -14.28 -11.26
N ILE A 83 15.95 -13.39 -10.74
CA ILE A 83 17.40 -13.44 -10.81
C ILE A 83 17.93 -13.82 -9.42
N PRO A 84 18.65 -14.96 -9.28
CA PRO A 84 19.20 -15.38 -7.99
C PRO A 84 20.37 -14.48 -7.56
N VAL A 85 20.33 -14.04 -6.30
CA VAL A 85 21.32 -13.16 -5.68
C VAL A 85 21.82 -13.78 -4.37
N TYR A 86 23.15 -13.84 -4.22
CA TYR A 86 23.81 -14.35 -3.02
C TYR A 86 24.16 -13.20 -2.09
N ARG A 87 23.66 -13.20 -0.85
CA ARG A 87 24.02 -12.21 0.19
C ARG A 87 24.96 -12.84 1.20
N ARG A 88 25.88 -12.04 1.75
CA ARG A 88 26.78 -12.45 2.85
C ARG A 88 26.02 -12.93 4.10
N GLU A 89 24.82 -12.41 4.30
CA GLU A 89 23.93 -12.76 5.41
C GLU A 89 23.30 -14.17 5.26
N ASP A 90 23.33 -14.77 4.06
CA ASP A 90 22.67 -16.06 3.76
C ASP A 90 23.61 -17.28 3.93
N GLY A 91 24.83 -17.11 4.47
CA GLY A 91 25.78 -18.20 4.77
C GLY A 91 27.07 -18.16 3.93
N VAL A 92 27.63 -19.33 3.58
CA VAL A 92 28.91 -19.43 2.85
C VAL A 92 28.77 -18.86 1.44
N VAL A 93 29.11 -17.59 1.29
CA VAL A 93 29.26 -16.92 0.00
C VAL A 93 30.65 -17.26 -0.53
N PRO A 94 30.80 -17.90 -1.72
CA PRO A 94 32.09 -17.96 -2.39
C PRO A 94 32.64 -16.53 -2.50
N ALA A 95 33.94 -16.31 -2.29
CA ALA A 95 34.55 -14.97 -2.25
C ALA A 95 34.18 -14.04 -3.44
N THR A 96 33.66 -14.60 -4.54
CA THR A 96 33.24 -13.97 -5.81
C THR A 96 31.71 -13.77 -5.99
N GLY A 97 30.87 -14.10 -5.00
CA GLY A 97 29.40 -14.20 -5.16
C GLY A 97 28.65 -12.88 -5.39
N ASN A 98 29.13 -11.77 -4.80
CA ASN A 98 28.57 -10.45 -5.06
C ASN A 98 28.85 -10.02 -6.50
N ASP A 99 30.09 -10.18 -6.97
CA ASP A 99 30.47 -9.76 -8.32
C ASP A 99 29.72 -10.55 -9.40
N ALA A 100 29.47 -11.84 -9.18
CA ALA A 100 28.66 -12.65 -10.10
C ALA A 100 27.20 -12.15 -10.20
N THR A 101 26.62 -11.71 -9.09
CA THR A 101 25.27 -11.14 -9.06
C THR A 101 25.22 -9.79 -9.77
N PHE A 102 26.12 -8.88 -9.40
CA PHE A 102 26.20 -7.54 -9.99
C PHE A 102 26.45 -7.63 -11.49
N ARG A 103 27.31 -8.56 -11.94
CA ARG A 103 27.53 -8.87 -13.35
C ARG A 103 26.25 -9.30 -14.06
N LYS A 104 25.49 -10.24 -13.51
CA LYS A 104 24.20 -10.64 -14.10
C LYS A 104 23.23 -9.47 -14.21
N CYS A 105 23.01 -8.72 -13.13
CA CYS A 105 22.12 -7.55 -13.18
C CYS A 105 22.57 -6.55 -14.25
N THR A 106 23.88 -6.31 -14.35
CA THR A 106 24.48 -5.49 -15.41
C THR A 106 24.15 -6.03 -16.79
N GLU A 107 24.39 -7.33 -17.05
CA GLU A 107 24.04 -7.96 -18.33
C GLU A 107 22.55 -7.83 -18.70
N TYR A 108 21.64 -7.91 -17.72
CA TYR A 108 20.22 -7.70 -17.96
C TYR A 108 19.93 -6.25 -18.36
N LEU A 109 20.51 -5.28 -17.65
CA LEU A 109 20.38 -3.87 -18.02
C LEU A 109 20.96 -3.63 -19.42
N LEU A 110 22.15 -4.13 -19.74
CA LEU A 110 22.76 -4.01 -21.08
C LEU A 110 21.91 -4.65 -22.19
N LYS A 111 21.04 -5.60 -21.87
CA LYS A 111 20.03 -6.17 -22.79
C LYS A 111 18.73 -5.34 -22.86
N LYS A 112 18.78 -4.06 -22.46
CA LYS A 112 17.64 -3.12 -22.38
C LYS A 112 16.48 -3.63 -21.52
N ARG A 113 16.76 -4.46 -20.50
CA ARG A 113 15.73 -5.00 -19.60
C ARG A 113 15.47 -4.07 -18.41
N THR A 114 14.36 -4.34 -17.73
CA THR A 114 13.94 -3.62 -16.53
C THR A 114 14.11 -4.51 -15.31
N LEU A 115 14.88 -4.05 -14.33
CA LEU A 115 15.10 -4.73 -13.06
C LEU A 115 14.37 -4.01 -11.93
N ILE A 116 13.90 -4.73 -10.92
CA ILE A 116 13.44 -4.14 -9.66
C ILE A 116 14.34 -4.53 -8.50
N ILE A 117 14.68 -3.54 -7.67
CA ILE A 117 15.42 -3.68 -6.43
C ILE A 117 14.75 -2.90 -5.30
N PHE A 118 14.84 -3.47 -4.10
CA PHE A 118 14.46 -2.83 -2.85
C PHE A 118 15.74 -2.47 -2.07
N PRO A 119 16.25 -1.23 -2.20
CA PRO A 119 17.56 -0.87 -1.66
C PRO A 119 17.66 -0.91 -0.12
N GLU A 120 16.54 -0.98 0.60
CA GLU A 120 16.50 -1.26 2.04
C GLU A 120 17.02 -2.67 2.38
N GLY A 121 16.90 -3.61 1.44
CA GLY A 121 17.38 -4.98 1.56
C GLY A 121 16.54 -5.90 2.45
N ASN A 122 15.59 -5.38 3.23
CA ASN A 122 14.65 -6.16 4.02
C ASN A 122 13.24 -5.58 3.86
N SER A 123 12.21 -6.31 4.30
CA SER A 123 10.81 -5.88 4.22
C SER A 123 10.22 -5.78 5.61
N PHE A 124 9.60 -4.66 5.93
CA PHE A 124 8.96 -4.43 7.23
C PHE A 124 7.73 -3.54 7.09
N ASN A 125 6.65 -3.89 7.79
CA ASN A 125 5.40 -3.13 7.77
C ASN A 125 5.51 -1.87 8.64
N GLU A 126 6.10 -0.80 8.11
CA GLU A 126 6.22 0.48 8.80
C GLU A 126 6.22 1.66 7.82
N ARG A 127 5.72 2.82 8.26
CA ARG A 127 5.83 4.09 7.52
C ARG A 127 7.21 4.72 7.72
N ARG A 128 8.29 3.95 7.51
CA ARG A 128 9.68 4.42 7.68
C ARG A 128 10.52 4.04 6.47
N LEU A 129 11.42 4.95 6.06
CA LEU A 129 12.43 4.63 5.04
C LEU A 129 13.75 4.24 5.71
N ARG A 130 14.05 2.94 5.69
CA ARG A 130 15.30 2.43 6.27
C ARG A 130 16.53 2.88 5.50
N PRO A 131 17.73 2.86 6.10
CA PRO A 131 18.97 3.17 5.39
C PRO A 131 19.08 2.36 4.10
N LEU A 132 19.37 3.05 2.99
CA LEU A 132 19.52 2.40 1.69
C LEU A 132 20.94 1.86 1.53
N LYS A 133 21.05 0.60 1.08
CA LYS A 133 22.33 0.00 0.68
C LYS A 133 22.74 0.55 -0.69
N THR A 134 24.04 0.76 -0.91
CA THR A 134 24.60 1.33 -2.16
C THR A 134 24.52 0.40 -3.38
N GLY A 135 23.99 -0.82 -3.23
CA GLY A 135 23.99 -1.83 -4.28
C GLY A 135 23.23 -1.39 -5.55
N ALA A 136 22.10 -0.70 -5.40
CA ALA A 136 21.33 -0.19 -6.54
C ALA A 136 22.14 0.83 -7.37
N ALA A 137 22.73 1.82 -6.69
CA ALA A 137 23.59 2.83 -7.31
C ALA A 137 24.79 2.20 -8.02
N ARG A 138 25.51 1.29 -7.35
CA ARG A 138 26.66 0.59 -7.92
C ARG A 138 26.30 -0.24 -9.15
N MET A 139 25.19 -0.98 -9.12
CA MET A 139 24.74 -1.75 -10.31
C MET A 139 24.43 -0.82 -11.49
N ALA A 140 23.73 0.29 -11.25
CA ALA A 140 23.37 1.22 -12.31
C ALA A 140 24.60 1.88 -12.94
N MET A 141 25.57 2.31 -12.12
CA MET A 141 26.83 2.91 -12.60
C MET A 141 27.70 1.92 -13.38
N VAL A 142 27.82 0.68 -12.91
CA VAL A 142 28.58 -0.37 -13.63
C VAL A 142 27.91 -0.70 -14.97
N ALA A 143 26.57 -0.70 -15.02
CA ALA A 143 25.85 -0.90 -16.27
C ALA A 143 26.00 0.29 -17.22
N GLU A 144 25.99 1.53 -16.72
CA GLU A 144 26.20 2.72 -17.55
C GLU A 144 27.63 2.77 -18.12
N SER A 145 28.65 2.40 -17.35
CA SER A 145 30.03 2.39 -17.84
C SER A 145 30.31 1.34 -18.92
N GLN A 146 29.46 0.32 -19.02
CA GLN A 146 29.53 -0.74 -20.05
C GLN A 146 28.48 -0.54 -21.15
N ALA A 147 27.68 0.52 -21.08
CA ALA A 147 26.59 0.75 -22.02
C ALA A 147 27.14 1.19 -23.40
N ASN A 148 26.55 0.65 -24.47
CA ASN A 148 26.87 1.07 -25.83
C ASN A 148 26.37 2.49 -26.12
N ALA A 149 26.96 3.16 -27.12
CA ALA A 149 26.51 4.46 -27.59
C ALA A 149 24.99 4.47 -27.87
N GLY A 150 24.28 5.48 -27.34
CA GLY A 150 22.83 5.62 -27.47
C GLY A 150 22.00 4.83 -26.44
N MET A 151 22.64 4.13 -25.50
CA MET A 151 21.99 3.54 -24.33
C MET A 151 22.21 4.45 -23.10
N GLU A 152 21.19 4.58 -22.25
CA GLU A 152 21.28 5.31 -20.99
C GLU A 152 20.52 4.52 -19.93
N VAL A 153 21.25 4.03 -18.93
CA VAL A 153 20.70 3.40 -17.73
C VAL A 153 20.10 4.50 -16.87
N LYS A 154 18.87 4.28 -16.42
CA LYS A 154 18.14 5.19 -15.52
C LYS A 154 17.67 4.45 -14.29
N ILE A 155 17.57 5.16 -13.17
CA ILE A 155 16.85 4.68 -11.99
C ILE A 155 15.48 5.37 -11.94
N ILE A 156 14.41 4.59 -11.75
CA ILE A 156 13.08 5.13 -11.44
C ILE A 156 12.74 4.84 -9.97
N PRO A 157 12.61 5.86 -9.12
CA PRO A 157 12.12 5.70 -7.76
C PRO A 157 10.59 5.51 -7.76
N ILE A 158 10.10 4.53 -7.00
CA ILE A 158 8.67 4.26 -6.83
C ILE A 158 8.34 4.15 -5.34
N GLY A 159 7.39 4.94 -4.87
CA GLY A 159 6.83 4.83 -3.53
C GLY A 159 5.56 3.98 -3.52
N VAL A 160 5.55 2.92 -2.72
CA VAL A 160 4.40 2.04 -2.48
C VAL A 160 3.82 2.37 -1.11
N ASN A 161 2.56 2.80 -1.08
CA ASN A 161 1.85 3.23 0.12
C ASN A 161 0.56 2.43 0.30
N TYR A 162 0.51 1.59 1.33
CA TYR A 162 -0.70 0.85 1.69
C TYR A 162 -1.49 1.61 2.75
N THR A 163 -2.83 1.63 2.62
CA THR A 163 -3.68 2.07 3.74
C THR A 163 -3.60 1.06 4.90
N ASP A 164 -3.61 -0.23 4.56
CA ASP A 164 -3.43 -1.35 5.49
C ASP A 164 -2.87 -2.53 4.69
N PRO A 165 -1.58 -2.86 4.83
CA PRO A 165 -0.93 -3.87 3.99
C PRO A 165 -1.37 -5.29 4.33
N THR A 166 -1.97 -5.52 5.50
CA THR A 166 -2.33 -6.86 6.00
C THR A 166 -3.77 -7.26 5.66
N ARG A 167 -4.60 -6.27 5.35
CA ARG A 167 -6.05 -6.43 5.23
C ARG A 167 -6.53 -6.56 3.79
N PHE A 168 -7.29 -7.62 3.54
CA PHE A 168 -8.04 -7.76 2.28
C PHE A 168 -9.00 -6.57 2.07
N ARG A 169 -9.02 -6.05 0.84
CA ARG A 169 -9.83 -4.89 0.40
C ARG A 169 -9.40 -3.56 1.04
N SER A 170 -8.15 -3.44 1.48
CA SER A 170 -7.47 -2.16 1.72
C SER A 170 -7.12 -1.45 0.41
N ASP A 171 -6.73 -0.18 0.47
CA ASP A 171 -6.32 0.57 -0.72
C ASP A 171 -4.78 0.62 -0.86
N LEU A 172 -4.32 0.67 -2.10
CA LEU A 172 -2.92 0.79 -2.48
C LEU A 172 -2.74 2.04 -3.35
N PHE A 173 -1.81 2.91 -2.94
CA PHE A 173 -1.38 4.09 -3.68
C PHE A 173 0.08 3.93 -4.11
N ILE A 174 0.35 4.07 -5.40
CA ILE A 174 1.70 4.00 -5.97
C ILE A 174 2.08 5.37 -6.51
N ASN A 175 3.15 5.96 -6.00
CA ASN A 175 3.67 7.24 -6.47
C ASN A 175 4.95 7.02 -7.29
N VAL A 176 4.93 7.42 -8.56
CA VAL A 176 6.07 7.30 -9.47
C VAL A 176 6.87 8.60 -9.43
N GLY A 177 8.17 8.51 -9.14
CA GLY A 177 9.05 9.67 -9.16
C GLY A 177 9.78 9.85 -10.49
N GLU A 178 10.42 11.01 -10.62
CA GLU A 178 11.22 11.34 -11.79
C GLU A 178 12.46 10.44 -11.92
N LEU A 179 12.82 10.18 -13.17
CA LEU A 179 14.01 9.40 -13.51
C LEU A 179 15.28 10.09 -12.99
N ILE A 180 16.19 9.29 -12.44
CA ILE A 180 17.54 9.69 -12.11
C ILE A 180 18.43 9.21 -13.26
N SER A 181 19.10 10.14 -13.94
CA SER A 181 20.11 9.80 -14.94
C SER A 181 21.40 9.38 -14.24
N ILE A 182 22.02 8.30 -14.71
CA ILE A 182 23.30 7.84 -14.18
C ILE A 182 24.46 8.68 -14.74
N LYS A 183 24.26 9.33 -15.90
CA LYS A 183 25.25 10.21 -16.55
C LYS A 183 25.67 11.37 -15.66
N ASP A 184 24.74 11.88 -14.86
CA ASP A 184 25.01 12.98 -13.92
C ASP A 184 26.07 12.62 -12.87
N TYR A 185 26.35 11.33 -12.69
CA TYR A 185 27.31 10.81 -11.70
C TYR A 185 28.58 10.22 -12.33
N THR A 186 28.71 10.15 -13.66
CA THR A 186 29.86 9.48 -14.30
C THR A 186 31.17 10.22 -14.09
N ALA A 187 31.15 11.56 -14.04
CA ALA A 187 32.34 12.37 -13.77
C ALA A 187 32.89 12.11 -12.36
N THR A 188 32.01 12.12 -11.35
CA THR A 188 32.37 11.75 -9.98
C THR A 188 32.84 10.30 -9.91
N ALA A 189 32.18 9.38 -10.62
CA ALA A 189 32.55 7.97 -10.60
C ALA A 189 33.94 7.69 -11.19
N ALA A 190 34.37 8.49 -12.17
CA ALA A 190 35.71 8.40 -12.75
C ALA A 190 36.82 8.82 -11.76
N GLN A 191 36.51 9.71 -10.82
CA GLN A 191 37.44 10.16 -9.77
C GLN A 191 37.36 9.25 -8.53
N ASP A 192 36.14 9.02 -8.03
CA ASP A 192 35.83 8.20 -6.87
C ASP A 192 34.48 7.48 -7.06
N SER A 193 34.57 6.22 -7.50
CA SER A 193 33.40 5.36 -7.70
C SER A 193 32.59 5.09 -6.42
N PHE A 194 33.23 5.13 -5.24
CA PHE A 194 32.56 4.88 -3.98
C PHE A 194 31.75 6.11 -3.57
N LYS A 195 32.35 7.30 -3.67
CA LYS A 195 31.66 8.58 -3.42
C LYS A 195 30.48 8.79 -4.36
N ALA A 196 30.65 8.53 -5.66
CA ALA A 196 29.55 8.59 -6.62
C ALA A 196 28.39 7.64 -6.26
N ALA A 197 28.69 6.42 -5.80
CA ALA A 197 27.68 5.49 -5.33
C ALA A 197 26.91 6.02 -4.10
N GLN A 198 27.61 6.64 -3.16
CA GLN A 198 27.01 7.24 -1.97
C GLN A 198 26.10 8.41 -2.34
N ASP A 199 26.56 9.30 -3.21
CA ASP A 199 25.81 10.49 -3.62
C ASP A 199 24.54 10.11 -4.40
N LEU A 200 24.64 9.15 -5.32
CA LEU A 200 23.47 8.60 -6.02
C LEU A 200 22.51 7.89 -5.07
N THR A 201 23.03 7.18 -4.06
CA THR A 201 22.19 6.52 -3.03
C THR A 201 21.47 7.55 -2.16
N ALA A 202 22.13 8.66 -1.82
CA ALA A 202 21.55 9.76 -1.06
C ALA A 202 20.44 10.45 -1.86
N GLU A 203 20.65 10.73 -3.14
CA GLU A 203 19.63 11.30 -4.01
C GLU A 203 18.43 10.35 -4.17
N LEU A 204 18.69 9.06 -4.38
CA LEU A 204 17.64 8.04 -4.42
C LEU A 204 16.83 7.98 -3.12
N ARG A 205 17.50 8.08 -1.96
CA ARG A 205 16.83 8.14 -0.65
C ARG A 205 15.94 9.36 -0.54
N ARG A 206 16.42 10.54 -0.94
CA ARG A 206 15.65 11.78 -0.94
C ARG A 206 14.39 11.65 -1.81
N ARG A 207 14.54 11.21 -3.07
CA ARG A 207 13.40 11.00 -3.97
C ARG A 207 12.40 9.96 -3.45
N LEU A 208 12.86 8.84 -2.89
CA LEU A 208 11.97 7.84 -2.30
C LEU A 208 11.20 8.37 -1.08
N THR A 209 11.85 9.19 -0.24
CA THR A 209 11.22 9.85 0.91
C THR A 209 10.07 10.74 0.46
N ASP A 210 10.21 11.43 -0.68
CA ASP A 210 9.15 12.29 -1.21
C ASP A 210 7.91 11.52 -1.70
N LEU A 211 8.09 10.27 -2.10
CA LEU A 211 7.05 9.41 -2.69
C LEU A 211 6.30 8.55 -1.65
N ILE A 212 6.74 8.56 -0.40
CA ILE A 212 6.12 7.76 0.68
C ILE A 212 5.80 8.60 1.90
N ILE A 213 4.98 8.03 2.79
CA ILE A 213 4.74 8.60 4.12
C ILE A 213 5.87 8.11 5.05
N VAL A 214 6.60 9.05 5.65
CA VAL A 214 7.70 8.75 6.58
C VAL A 214 7.44 9.37 7.94
N THR A 215 7.35 8.53 8.96
CA THR A 215 7.36 8.86 10.39
C THR A 215 8.71 8.46 10.99
N GLU A 216 9.15 9.07 12.10
CA GLU A 216 10.45 8.78 12.71
C GLU A 216 10.35 7.69 13.79
N THR A 217 9.28 7.72 14.59
CA THR A 217 9.05 6.77 15.68
C THR A 217 7.68 6.09 15.59
N GLU A 218 7.49 5.01 16.35
CA GLU A 218 6.19 4.32 16.43
C GLU A 218 5.12 5.21 17.10
N GLU A 219 5.51 6.03 18.08
CA GLU A 219 4.60 6.98 18.73
C GLU A 219 4.16 8.11 17.80
N GLU A 220 5.06 8.58 16.92
CA GLU A 220 4.69 9.52 15.86
C GLU A 220 3.70 8.88 14.90
N ASP A 221 3.96 7.64 14.48
CA ASP A 221 3.07 6.92 13.57
C ASP A 221 1.67 6.70 14.16
N GLU A 222 1.60 6.27 15.43
CA GLU A 222 0.35 6.13 16.15
C GLU A 222 -0.40 7.48 16.18
N LEU A 223 0.29 8.58 16.49
CA LEU A 223 -0.32 9.91 16.51
C LEU A 223 -0.83 10.34 15.13
N VAL A 224 -0.06 10.10 14.06
CA VAL A 224 -0.50 10.36 12.68
C VAL A 224 -1.79 9.58 12.39
N GLN A 225 -1.82 8.27 12.65
CA GLN A 225 -3.00 7.43 12.41
C GLN A 225 -4.22 7.91 13.23
N GLN A 226 -4.01 8.28 14.49
CA GLN A 226 -5.06 8.82 15.35
C GLN A 226 -5.62 10.15 14.83
N ILE A 227 -4.77 11.06 14.34
CA ILE A 227 -5.20 12.32 13.72
C ILE A 227 -5.95 12.06 12.41
N GLU A 228 -5.47 11.13 11.58
CA GLU A 228 -6.16 10.73 10.35
C GLU A 228 -7.59 10.24 10.63
N LEU A 229 -7.76 9.40 11.66
CA LEU A 229 -9.07 8.86 12.03
C LEU A 229 -10.06 9.95 12.44
N VAL A 230 -9.60 10.97 13.18
CA VAL A 230 -10.47 11.99 13.77
C VAL A 230 -10.70 13.18 12.83
N TYR A 231 -9.67 13.61 12.09
CA TYR A 231 -9.61 14.94 11.46
C TYR A 231 -9.58 14.91 9.93
N ARG A 232 -9.29 13.76 9.30
CA ARG A 232 -9.19 13.68 7.82
C ARG A 232 -10.47 14.10 7.11
N ALA A 233 -11.63 13.66 7.61
CA ALA A 233 -12.92 13.98 6.98
C ALA A 233 -13.21 15.48 7.01
N ASP A 234 -12.89 16.14 8.13
CA ASP A 234 -13.01 17.59 8.29
C ASP A 234 -12.03 18.32 7.34
N LEU A 235 -10.78 17.86 7.24
CA LEU A 235 -9.79 18.41 6.30
C LEU A 235 -10.23 18.32 4.83
N ILE A 236 -10.73 17.16 4.39
CA ILE A 236 -11.21 16.95 3.01
C ILE A 236 -12.34 17.92 2.69
N LYS A 237 -13.29 18.08 3.62
CA LYS A 237 -14.42 18.99 3.46
C LYS A 237 -13.97 20.44 3.40
N ASP A 238 -13.11 20.86 4.33
CA ASP A 238 -12.64 22.24 4.44
C ASP A 238 -11.77 22.66 3.24
N LEU A 239 -11.02 21.73 2.68
CA LEU A 239 -10.15 21.96 1.52
C LEU A 239 -10.84 21.70 0.17
N GLY A 240 -12.08 21.20 0.17
CA GLY A 240 -12.83 20.90 -1.05
C GLY A 240 -12.24 19.76 -1.88
N LEU A 241 -11.63 18.76 -1.23
CA LEU A 241 -10.96 17.63 -1.91
C LEU A 241 -11.95 16.52 -2.30
N GLU A 242 -11.60 15.73 -3.31
CA GLU A 242 -12.45 14.67 -3.89
C GLU A 242 -12.30 13.29 -3.22
N ASP A 243 -11.56 13.18 -2.10
CA ASP A 243 -11.30 11.93 -1.36
C ASP A 243 -10.55 10.85 -2.20
N ARG A 244 -9.73 11.27 -3.17
CA ARG A 244 -8.86 10.39 -3.99
C ARG A 244 -7.68 9.87 -3.15
N GLN A 245 -6.98 8.82 -3.60
CA GLN A 245 -5.84 8.31 -2.84
C GLN A 245 -4.68 9.32 -2.84
N GLU A 246 -4.49 10.06 -3.92
CA GLU A 246 -3.56 11.18 -3.98
C GLU A 246 -3.85 12.21 -2.87
N ASP A 247 -5.10 12.67 -2.76
CA ASP A 247 -5.51 13.66 -1.76
C ASP A 247 -5.25 13.14 -0.33
N LYS A 248 -5.56 11.86 -0.07
CA LYS A 248 -5.28 11.20 1.22
C LYS A 248 -3.81 11.12 1.53
N PHE A 249 -3.00 10.76 0.54
CA PHE A 249 -1.55 10.67 0.67
C PHE A 249 -0.95 12.03 1.02
N VAL A 250 -1.31 13.08 0.27
CA VAL A 250 -0.83 14.45 0.53
C VAL A 250 -1.22 14.92 1.93
N LEU A 251 -2.49 14.73 2.33
CA LEU A 251 -2.95 15.09 3.68
C LEU A 251 -2.19 14.35 4.77
N THR A 252 -2.02 13.03 4.65
CA THR A 252 -1.27 12.25 5.64
C THR A 252 0.19 12.71 5.72
N LYS A 253 0.82 12.95 4.56
CA LYS A 253 2.20 13.44 4.51
C LYS A 253 2.33 14.80 5.20
N SER A 254 1.43 15.74 4.92
CA SER A 254 1.39 17.05 5.58
C SER A 254 1.11 16.95 7.09
N ILE A 255 0.30 15.98 7.54
CA ILE A 255 0.10 15.72 8.97
C ILE A 255 1.44 15.29 9.62
N ALA A 256 2.14 14.32 9.04
CA ALA A 256 3.43 13.85 9.55
C ALA A 256 4.48 14.99 9.58
N GLU A 257 4.58 15.76 8.50
CA GLU A 257 5.46 16.93 8.41
C GLU A 257 5.13 17.99 9.47
N SER A 258 3.84 18.25 9.72
CA SER A 258 3.40 19.20 10.74
C SER A 258 3.72 18.73 12.17
N ILE A 259 3.60 17.43 12.43
CA ILE A 259 3.98 16.84 13.72
C ILE A 259 5.48 17.01 13.93
N ARG A 260 6.30 16.67 12.91
CA ARG A 260 7.76 16.84 12.99
C ARG A 260 8.16 18.30 13.23
N TYR A 261 7.53 19.23 12.53
CA TYR A 261 7.72 20.66 12.76
C TYR A 261 7.44 21.05 14.22
N PHE A 262 6.29 20.65 14.77
CA PHE A 262 5.96 20.95 16.16
C PHE A 262 6.80 20.16 17.16
N GLN A 263 7.28 18.97 16.82
CA GLN A 263 8.15 18.18 17.69
C GLN A 263 9.49 18.89 17.91
N GLN A 264 10.02 19.55 16.87
CA GLN A 264 11.26 20.32 16.94
C GLN A 264 11.08 21.67 17.64
N GLN A 265 9.98 22.37 17.38
CA GLN A 265 9.79 23.76 17.84
C GLN A 265 9.01 23.85 19.16
N GLU A 266 8.03 22.98 19.37
CA GLU A 266 7.08 23.02 20.48
C GLU A 266 6.73 21.60 20.98
N PRO A 267 7.70 20.78 21.45
CA PRO A 267 7.47 19.37 21.81
C PRO A 267 6.37 19.18 22.86
N GLY A 268 6.22 20.13 23.79
CA GLY A 268 5.14 20.12 24.78
C GLY A 268 3.73 20.18 24.16
N ARG A 269 3.56 20.82 22.98
CA ARG A 269 2.30 20.84 22.24
C ARG A 269 1.97 19.48 21.67
N VAL A 270 2.95 18.82 21.03
CA VAL A 270 2.78 17.47 20.46
C VAL A 270 2.40 16.50 21.57
N GLU A 271 3.11 16.54 22.70
CA GLU A 271 2.85 15.66 23.84
C GLU A 271 1.46 15.89 24.46
N ALA A 272 1.02 17.15 24.56
CA ALA A 272 -0.31 17.48 25.07
C ALA A 272 -1.43 16.97 24.15
N ILE A 273 -1.25 17.06 22.82
CA ILE A 273 -2.20 16.50 21.85
C ILE A 273 -2.19 14.97 21.96
N ARG A 274 -1.02 14.34 21.93
CA ARG A 274 -0.85 12.88 22.05
C ARG A 274 -1.55 12.31 23.28
N LYS A 275 -1.31 12.87 24.47
CA LYS A 275 -1.98 12.44 25.71
C LYS A 275 -3.51 12.52 25.63
N ARG A 276 -4.05 13.55 24.97
CA ARG A 276 -5.50 13.73 24.79
C ARG A 276 -6.07 12.73 23.78
N MET A 277 -5.40 12.53 22.66
CA MET A 277 -5.79 11.53 21.66
C MET A 277 -5.78 10.12 22.26
N ASN A 278 -4.71 9.75 22.97
CA ASN A 278 -4.60 8.45 23.64
C ASN A 278 -5.73 8.25 24.65
N ARG A 279 -6.02 9.26 25.49
CA ARG A 279 -7.14 9.20 26.44
C ARG A 279 -8.48 9.02 25.73
N TYR A 280 -8.70 9.78 24.66
CA TYR A 280 -9.93 9.71 23.86
C TYR A 280 -10.12 8.31 23.26
N PHE A 281 -9.11 7.76 22.59
CA PHE A 281 -9.18 6.43 21.98
C PHE A 281 -9.27 5.31 23.03
N GLN A 282 -8.61 5.44 24.19
CA GLN A 282 -8.78 4.51 25.30
C GLN A 282 -10.22 4.48 25.82
N ASN A 283 -10.83 5.66 26.02
CA ASN A 283 -12.23 5.76 26.46
C ASN A 283 -13.20 5.22 25.39
N LEU A 284 -12.94 5.53 24.13
CA LEU A 284 -13.71 5.02 22.99
C LEU A 284 -13.67 3.47 22.92
N ASN A 285 -12.48 2.90 23.08
CA ASN A 285 -12.25 1.45 23.07
C ASN A 285 -12.91 0.75 24.27
N LYS A 286 -12.86 1.34 25.48
CA LYS A 286 -13.57 0.82 26.66
C LYS A 286 -15.08 0.66 26.44
N LEU A 287 -15.67 1.51 25.60
CA LEU A 287 -17.09 1.47 25.24
C LEU A 287 -17.38 0.63 23.99
N GLY A 288 -16.36 0.04 23.35
CA GLY A 288 -16.51 -0.74 22.12
C GLY A 288 -16.97 0.09 20.92
N LEU A 289 -16.66 1.39 20.91
CA LEU A 289 -17.07 2.34 19.88
C LEU A 289 -15.91 2.64 18.90
N GLN A 290 -16.23 3.27 17.77
CA GLN A 290 -15.25 3.78 16.79
C GLN A 290 -15.58 5.24 16.47
N ASP A 291 -14.57 6.07 16.20
CA ASP A 291 -14.73 7.53 16.01
C ASP A 291 -15.67 7.84 14.84
N LYS A 292 -15.57 7.08 13.74
CA LYS A 292 -16.41 7.22 12.54
C LYS A 292 -17.91 7.25 12.83
N TYR A 293 -18.37 6.57 13.89
CA TYR A 293 -19.77 6.55 14.29
C TYR A 293 -20.18 7.83 15.04
N LEU A 294 -19.27 8.43 15.81
CA LEU A 294 -19.50 9.70 16.51
C LEU A 294 -19.51 10.89 15.53
N ALA A 295 -18.60 10.90 14.56
CA ALA A 295 -18.57 11.92 13.50
C ALA A 295 -19.89 11.97 12.70
N HIS A 296 -20.48 10.81 12.41
CA HIS A 296 -21.78 10.71 11.73
C HIS A 296 -22.97 11.18 12.59
N SER A 297 -22.90 11.00 13.91
CA SER A 297 -23.98 11.40 14.84
C SER A 297 -24.20 12.91 14.89
N GLN A 298 -23.13 13.71 14.72
CA GLN A 298 -23.20 15.18 14.75
C GLN A 298 -23.65 15.82 13.42
N ALA A 299 -23.55 15.10 12.30
CA ALA A 299 -23.57 15.71 10.96
C ALA A 299 -24.90 15.57 10.19
N ASN A 300 -25.90 14.81 10.65
CA ASN A 300 -27.03 14.47 9.77
C ASN A 300 -28.41 14.49 10.46
N SER A 301 -29.26 15.45 10.07
CA SER A 301 -30.69 15.52 10.41
C SER A 301 -31.58 14.57 9.58
N ASN A 302 -31.03 13.93 8.53
CA ASN A 302 -31.74 13.02 7.62
C ASN A 302 -31.60 11.51 7.97
N LEU A 303 -31.18 11.19 9.19
CA LEU A 303 -30.95 9.82 9.68
C LEU A 303 -32.14 8.87 9.38
N PHE A 304 -33.38 9.32 9.61
CA PHE A 304 -34.57 8.48 9.40
C PHE A 304 -34.83 8.13 7.92
N LYS A 305 -34.66 9.08 6.98
CA LYS A 305 -34.87 8.83 5.55
C LYS A 305 -33.81 7.87 4.97
N ASN A 306 -32.57 7.99 5.43
CA ASN A 306 -31.50 7.09 5.04
C ASN A 306 -31.64 5.70 5.68
N SER A 307 -32.24 5.61 6.86
CA SER A 307 -32.54 4.33 7.53
C SER A 307 -33.57 3.50 6.77
N PHE A 308 -34.68 4.08 6.29
CA PHE A 308 -35.69 3.33 5.52
C PHE A 308 -35.11 2.73 4.22
N ARG A 309 -34.38 3.53 3.44
CA ARG A 309 -33.68 3.05 2.22
C ARG A 309 -32.69 1.93 2.54
N THR A 310 -31.96 2.06 3.64
CA THR A 310 -31.00 1.04 4.08
C THR A 310 -31.72 -0.25 4.47
N ILE A 311 -32.84 -0.17 5.18
CA ILE A 311 -33.66 -1.34 5.55
C ILE A 311 -34.21 -2.02 4.30
N LEU A 312 -34.79 -1.27 3.36
CA LEU A 312 -35.30 -1.83 2.11
C LEU A 312 -34.20 -2.52 1.29
N TYR A 313 -33.02 -1.91 1.18
CA TYR A 313 -31.86 -2.51 0.54
C TYR A 313 -31.45 -3.82 1.21
N LEU A 314 -31.42 -3.85 2.55
CA LEU A 314 -31.07 -5.06 3.30
C LEU A 314 -32.12 -6.16 3.04
N LEU A 315 -33.41 -5.86 3.15
CA LEU A 315 -34.47 -6.84 2.92
C LEU A 315 -34.46 -7.40 1.49
N ALA A 316 -34.42 -6.52 0.49
CA ALA A 316 -34.42 -6.93 -0.92
C ALA A 316 -33.13 -7.66 -1.32
N GLY A 317 -31.99 -7.26 -0.76
CA GLY A 317 -30.69 -7.86 -1.04
C GLY A 317 -30.45 -9.18 -0.30
N PHE A 318 -31.24 -9.51 0.72
CA PHE A 318 -31.00 -10.66 1.59
C PHE A 318 -30.92 -12.01 0.84
N PRO A 319 -31.81 -12.33 -0.13
CA PRO A 319 -31.71 -13.60 -0.87
C PRO A 319 -30.39 -13.74 -1.65
N VAL A 320 -29.97 -12.66 -2.32
CA VAL A 320 -28.69 -12.63 -3.07
C VAL A 320 -27.50 -12.70 -2.12
N PHE A 321 -27.61 -12.08 -0.94
CA PHE A 321 -26.60 -12.18 0.10
C PHE A 321 -26.44 -13.62 0.60
N ILE A 322 -27.53 -14.32 0.91
CA ILE A 322 -27.48 -15.72 1.35
C ILE A 322 -26.89 -16.59 0.25
N TRP A 323 -27.30 -16.39 -1.00
CA TRP A 323 -26.71 -17.10 -2.14
C TRP A 323 -25.20 -16.88 -2.28
N GLY A 324 -24.76 -15.63 -2.14
CA GLY A 324 -23.34 -15.28 -2.14
C GLY A 324 -22.56 -15.88 -0.98
N ILE A 325 -23.14 -15.91 0.23
CA ILE A 325 -22.55 -16.60 1.38
C ILE A 325 -22.42 -18.10 1.09
N LEU A 326 -23.47 -18.76 0.59
CA LEU A 326 -23.45 -20.20 0.33
C LEU A 326 -22.36 -20.61 -0.65
N THR A 327 -22.16 -19.82 -1.70
CA THR A 327 -21.19 -20.11 -2.79
C THR A 327 -19.78 -19.55 -2.54
N ASN A 328 -19.62 -18.57 -1.64
CA ASN A 328 -18.33 -17.87 -1.48
C ASN A 328 -17.78 -17.85 -0.05
N TYR A 329 -18.52 -18.33 0.96
CA TYR A 329 -18.04 -18.29 2.34
C TYR A 329 -16.71 -19.04 2.52
N LEU A 330 -16.62 -20.27 2.01
CA LEU A 330 -15.41 -21.08 2.09
C LEU A 330 -14.20 -20.41 1.43
N PRO A 331 -14.25 -19.99 0.15
CA PRO A 331 -13.08 -19.37 -0.49
C PRO A 331 -12.72 -18.00 0.10
N TYR A 332 -13.63 -17.27 0.77
CA TYR A 332 -13.25 -16.08 1.56
C TYR A 332 -12.64 -16.40 2.92
N TYR A 333 -13.07 -17.50 3.56
CA TYR A 333 -12.64 -17.88 4.90
C TYR A 333 -11.26 -18.56 4.90
N ILE A 334 -11.03 -19.49 3.95
CA ILE A 334 -9.82 -20.32 3.87
C ILE A 334 -8.52 -19.49 3.83
N PRO A 335 -8.39 -18.45 2.99
CA PRO A 335 -7.12 -17.72 2.86
C PRO A 335 -6.68 -17.03 4.15
N GLY A 336 -7.62 -16.46 4.90
CA GLY A 336 -7.31 -15.84 6.20
C GLY A 336 -6.81 -16.87 7.21
N LYS A 337 -7.42 -18.06 7.25
CA LYS A 337 -6.99 -19.13 8.15
C LYS A 337 -5.66 -19.76 7.77
N ILE A 338 -5.40 -19.91 6.47
CA ILE A 338 -4.09 -20.36 5.99
C ILE A 338 -3.02 -19.32 6.36
N ALA A 339 -3.31 -18.02 6.23
CA ALA A 339 -2.40 -16.97 6.64
C ALA A 339 -2.12 -16.98 8.15
N ASP A 340 -3.16 -17.10 8.98
CA ASP A 340 -3.04 -17.24 10.45
C ASP A 340 -2.16 -18.46 10.84
N ALA A 341 -2.21 -19.55 10.06
CA ALA A 341 -1.51 -20.79 10.37
C ALA A 341 -0.06 -20.83 9.85
N LEU A 342 0.23 -20.18 8.71
CA LEU A 342 1.54 -20.28 8.04
C LEU A 342 2.53 -19.18 8.46
N THR A 343 2.06 -18.04 8.97
CA THR A 343 2.95 -16.94 9.33
C THR A 343 2.41 -16.10 10.48
N SER A 344 3.29 -15.79 11.42
CA SER A 344 3.07 -14.80 12.47
C SER A 344 3.61 -13.42 12.07
N GLU A 345 4.34 -13.32 10.96
CA GLU A 345 4.92 -12.07 10.46
C GLU A 345 3.88 -11.32 9.63
N GLU A 346 3.62 -10.06 9.99
CA GLU A 346 2.58 -9.23 9.38
C GLU A 346 2.80 -9.04 7.88
N GLU A 347 4.05 -8.89 7.46
CA GLU A 347 4.46 -8.61 6.10
C GLU A 347 4.19 -9.78 5.15
N PHE A 348 4.05 -11.00 5.68
CA PHE A 348 3.75 -12.20 4.90
C PHE A 348 2.26 -12.51 4.83
N ARG A 349 1.45 -11.88 5.68
CA ARG A 349 0.02 -12.18 5.78
C ARG A 349 -0.71 -11.97 4.45
N ALA A 350 -0.58 -10.79 3.84
CA ALA A 350 -1.25 -10.47 2.58
C ALA A 350 -0.77 -11.32 1.39
N PRO A 351 0.54 -11.54 1.16
CA PRO A 351 1.03 -12.50 0.18
C PRO A 351 0.41 -13.90 0.31
N VAL A 352 0.36 -14.43 1.54
CA VAL A 352 -0.20 -15.75 1.82
C VAL A 352 -1.70 -15.76 1.54
N MET A 353 -2.44 -14.74 2.03
CA MET A 353 -3.87 -14.61 1.75
C MET A 353 -4.16 -14.51 0.25
N MET A 354 -3.41 -13.73 -0.51
CA MET A 354 -3.63 -13.60 -1.96
C MET A 354 -3.35 -14.93 -2.67
N THR A 355 -2.24 -15.58 -2.35
CA THR A 355 -1.83 -16.86 -2.98
C THR A 355 -2.81 -17.97 -2.64
N ALA A 356 -3.17 -18.12 -1.36
CA ALA A 356 -4.20 -19.06 -0.92
C ALA A 356 -5.57 -18.73 -1.51
N GLY A 357 -5.89 -17.45 -1.69
CA GLY A 357 -7.10 -16.98 -2.37
C GLY A 357 -7.19 -17.47 -3.82
N ILE A 358 -6.13 -17.27 -4.61
CA ILE A 358 -6.08 -17.74 -6.00
C ILE A 358 -6.39 -19.24 -6.09
N LEU A 359 -5.80 -20.04 -5.20
CA LEU A 359 -5.97 -21.49 -5.19
C LEU A 359 -7.36 -21.91 -4.67
N SER A 360 -7.81 -21.36 -3.54
CA SER A 360 -9.08 -21.74 -2.90
C SER A 360 -10.29 -21.32 -3.73
N PHE A 361 -10.32 -20.10 -4.28
CA PHE A 361 -11.38 -19.68 -5.20
C PHE A 361 -11.41 -20.54 -6.45
N GLY A 362 -10.24 -20.79 -7.07
CA GLY A 362 -10.16 -21.61 -8.27
C GLY A 362 -10.68 -23.04 -8.04
N LEU A 363 -10.24 -23.68 -6.96
CA LEU A 363 -10.64 -25.04 -6.64
C LEU A 363 -12.14 -25.13 -6.28
N VAL A 364 -12.62 -24.26 -5.38
CA VAL A 364 -14.02 -24.31 -4.94
C VAL A 364 -14.97 -24.04 -6.12
N TYR A 365 -14.69 -23.03 -6.93
CA TYR A 365 -15.54 -22.74 -8.09
C TYR A 365 -15.57 -23.88 -9.10
N VAL A 366 -14.42 -24.52 -9.38
CA VAL A 366 -14.39 -25.69 -10.29
C VAL A 366 -15.29 -26.81 -9.76
N LEU A 367 -15.23 -27.10 -8.45
CA LEU A 367 -16.07 -28.12 -7.82
C LEU A 367 -17.56 -27.75 -7.88
N GLU A 368 -17.91 -26.51 -7.52
CA GLU A 368 -19.30 -26.03 -7.57
C GLU A 368 -19.86 -26.09 -8.99
N ILE A 369 -19.09 -25.65 -9.99
CA ILE A 369 -19.49 -25.70 -11.41
C ILE A 369 -19.69 -27.14 -11.86
N ALA A 370 -18.79 -28.05 -11.50
CA ALA A 370 -18.89 -29.46 -11.85
C ALA A 370 -20.14 -30.11 -11.23
N VAL A 371 -20.44 -29.81 -9.97
CA VAL A 371 -21.66 -30.29 -9.28
C VAL A 371 -22.91 -29.76 -9.97
N ILE A 372 -22.99 -28.46 -10.29
CA ILE A 372 -24.15 -27.88 -10.97
C ILE A 372 -24.36 -28.48 -12.36
N TYR A 373 -23.28 -28.68 -13.13
CA TYR A 373 -23.38 -29.34 -14.42
C TYR A 373 -23.85 -30.79 -14.29
N ALA A 374 -23.31 -31.55 -13.34
CA ALA A 374 -23.69 -32.95 -13.12
C ALA A 374 -25.15 -33.12 -12.73
N VAL A 375 -25.71 -32.19 -11.93
CA VAL A 375 -27.11 -32.24 -11.48
C VAL A 375 -28.09 -31.75 -12.54
N THR A 376 -27.73 -30.70 -13.29
CA THR A 376 -28.67 -30.05 -14.23
C THR A 376 -28.54 -30.54 -15.66
N ASN A 377 -27.39 -31.12 -16.02
CA ASN A 377 -26.97 -31.51 -17.36
C ASN A 377 -27.22 -30.40 -18.43
N SER A 378 -27.17 -29.13 -18.01
CA SER A 378 -27.51 -27.98 -18.84
C SER A 378 -26.37 -26.98 -18.88
N VAL A 379 -25.78 -26.82 -20.07
CA VAL A 379 -24.70 -25.86 -20.31
C VAL A 379 -25.14 -24.43 -19.99
N LEU A 380 -26.37 -24.05 -20.35
CA LEU A 380 -26.89 -22.71 -20.09
C LEU A 380 -26.97 -22.42 -18.60
N VAL A 381 -27.49 -23.35 -17.80
CA VAL A 381 -27.59 -23.20 -16.34
C VAL A 381 -26.20 -23.10 -15.71
N THR A 382 -25.26 -23.94 -16.15
CA THR A 382 -23.86 -23.88 -15.68
C THR A 382 -23.18 -22.57 -16.02
N LEU A 383 -23.41 -22.01 -17.21
CA LEU A 383 -22.86 -20.71 -17.61
C LEU A 383 -23.44 -19.56 -16.78
N VAL A 384 -24.75 -19.55 -16.56
CA VAL A 384 -25.41 -18.57 -15.69
C VAL A 384 -24.88 -18.69 -14.26
N PHE A 385 -24.71 -19.92 -13.76
CA PHE A 385 -24.14 -20.17 -12.44
C PHE A 385 -22.71 -19.66 -12.32
N LEU A 386 -21.83 -19.98 -13.28
CA LEU A 386 -20.44 -19.49 -13.34
C LEU A 386 -20.38 -17.96 -13.28
N LEU A 387 -21.23 -17.26 -14.04
CA LEU A 387 -21.29 -15.80 -14.02
C LEU A 387 -21.82 -15.26 -12.68
N SER A 388 -22.70 -16.00 -12.01
CA SER A 388 -23.26 -15.61 -10.72
C SER A 388 -22.23 -15.64 -9.59
N LEU A 389 -21.25 -16.56 -9.62
CA LEU A 389 -20.30 -16.80 -8.53
C LEU A 389 -19.52 -15.54 -8.09
N PRO A 390 -18.77 -14.84 -8.97
CA PRO A 390 -18.05 -13.65 -8.57
C PRO A 390 -18.99 -12.49 -8.22
N LEU A 391 -20.13 -12.37 -8.92
CA LEU A 391 -21.10 -11.30 -8.68
C LEU A 391 -21.76 -11.42 -7.31
N SER A 392 -22.22 -12.62 -6.95
CA SER A 392 -22.83 -12.91 -5.65
C SER A 392 -21.80 -12.82 -4.51
N GLY A 393 -20.56 -13.25 -4.76
CA GLY A 393 -19.45 -13.13 -3.79
C GLY A 393 -19.14 -11.68 -3.44
N PHE A 394 -18.94 -10.82 -4.45
CA PHE A 394 -18.74 -9.39 -4.21
C PHE A 394 -19.97 -8.73 -3.58
N PHE A 395 -21.18 -9.06 -4.05
CA PHE A 395 -22.40 -8.56 -3.45
C PHE A 395 -22.46 -8.93 -1.96
N ALA A 396 -22.15 -10.17 -1.60
CA ALA A 396 -22.16 -10.61 -0.22
C ALA A 396 -21.12 -9.91 0.65
N LEU A 397 -19.92 -9.63 0.12
CA LEU A 397 -18.92 -8.80 0.79
C LEU A 397 -19.46 -7.40 1.08
N TYR A 398 -19.99 -6.69 0.08
CA TYR A 398 -20.51 -5.33 0.25
C TYR A 398 -21.70 -5.30 1.20
N TYR A 399 -22.62 -6.26 1.05
CA TYR A 399 -23.79 -6.42 1.91
C TYR A 399 -23.37 -6.66 3.36
N SER A 400 -22.41 -7.56 3.62
CA SER A 400 -21.91 -7.84 4.98
C SER A 400 -21.32 -6.59 5.64
N ASN A 401 -20.59 -5.77 4.86
CA ASN A 401 -20.02 -4.52 5.36
C ASN A 401 -21.10 -3.49 5.71
N ARG A 402 -22.13 -3.38 4.86
CA ARG A 402 -23.28 -2.52 5.11
C ARG A 402 -24.05 -2.97 6.35
N LEU A 403 -24.31 -4.28 6.48
CA LEU A 403 -25.01 -4.86 7.64
C LEU A 403 -24.25 -4.60 8.94
N ARG A 404 -22.92 -4.83 8.97
CA ARG A 404 -22.08 -4.55 10.15
C ARG A 404 -22.12 -3.07 10.54
N ASN A 405 -22.04 -2.15 9.58
CA ASN A 405 -22.14 -0.72 9.85
C ASN A 405 -23.51 -0.36 10.44
N THR A 406 -24.61 -0.86 9.87
CA THR A 406 -25.96 -0.64 10.41
C THR A 406 -26.10 -1.18 11.83
N GLN A 407 -25.62 -2.40 12.10
CA GLN A 407 -25.61 -2.98 13.45
C GLN A 407 -24.81 -2.11 14.44
N ALA A 408 -23.66 -1.57 14.01
CA ALA A 408 -22.86 -0.69 14.85
C ALA A 408 -23.56 0.64 15.16
N TYR A 409 -24.25 1.25 14.17
CA TYR A 409 -25.07 2.45 14.41
C TYR A 409 -26.23 2.18 15.38
N LEU A 410 -26.91 1.03 15.24
CA LEU A 410 -27.98 0.64 16.17
C LEU A 410 -27.45 0.41 17.59
N LYS A 411 -26.29 -0.24 17.72
CA LYS A 411 -25.60 -0.39 19.02
C LYS A 411 -25.25 0.96 19.63
N LEU A 412 -24.68 1.89 18.84
CA LEU A 412 -24.39 3.24 19.29
C LEU A 412 -25.66 3.97 19.73
N PHE A 413 -26.76 3.85 18.99
CA PHE A 413 -28.04 4.49 19.35
C PHE A 413 -28.61 3.94 20.65
N ALA A 414 -28.61 2.62 20.83
CA ALA A 414 -29.02 1.97 22.07
C ALA A 414 -28.12 2.38 23.25
N PHE A 415 -26.82 2.52 23.00
CA PHE A 415 -25.84 2.97 23.98
C PHE A 415 -26.00 4.46 24.33
N LEU A 416 -26.28 5.31 23.34
CA LEU A 416 -26.66 6.74 23.48
C LEU A 416 -27.86 6.91 24.40
N TYR A 417 -28.85 6.05 24.28
CA TYR A 417 -30.02 6.10 25.14
C TYR A 417 -29.70 5.73 26.60
N LYS A 418 -28.82 4.73 26.81
CA LYS A 418 -28.49 4.19 28.15
C LYS A 418 -27.38 4.93 28.89
N ASN A 419 -26.39 5.50 28.18
CA ASN A 419 -25.15 6.06 28.77
C ASN A 419 -24.86 7.48 28.26
N LYS A 420 -25.88 8.34 28.24
CA LYS A 420 -25.78 9.75 27.77
C LYS A 420 -24.56 10.50 28.34
N PRO A 421 -24.22 10.45 29.65
CA PRO A 421 -23.10 11.21 30.20
C PRO A 421 -21.74 10.83 29.58
N ALA A 422 -21.45 9.54 29.49
CA ALA A 422 -20.16 9.04 28.96
C ALA A 422 -19.96 9.42 27.48
N ILE A 423 -21.04 9.47 26.70
CA ILE A 423 -20.94 9.80 25.28
C ILE A 423 -20.84 11.31 25.08
N ASN A 424 -21.54 12.11 25.88
CA ASN A 424 -21.36 13.56 25.88
C ASN A 424 -19.90 13.92 26.24
N GLU A 425 -19.30 13.20 27.18
CA GLU A 425 -17.88 13.35 27.51
C GLU A 425 -16.98 13.02 26.31
N LEU A 426 -17.22 11.91 25.61
CA LEU A 426 -16.48 11.56 24.39
C LEU A 426 -16.64 12.59 23.26
N LEU A 427 -17.86 13.11 23.06
CA LEU A 427 -18.13 14.15 22.07
C LEU A 427 -17.43 15.46 22.45
N GLN A 428 -17.36 15.80 23.73
CA GLN A 428 -16.60 16.93 24.23
C GLN A 428 -15.10 16.73 23.99
N GLN A 429 -14.54 15.57 24.34
CA GLN A 429 -13.14 15.21 24.10
C GLN A 429 -12.80 15.33 22.61
N ARG A 430 -13.63 14.78 21.71
CA ARG A 430 -13.46 14.89 20.25
C ARG A 430 -13.48 16.35 19.78
N ARG A 431 -14.45 17.14 20.22
CA ARG A 431 -14.55 18.57 19.85
C ARG A 431 -13.32 19.36 20.30
N GLU A 432 -12.87 19.10 21.52
CA GLU A 432 -11.67 19.70 22.10
C GLU A 432 -10.37 19.33 21.36
N ILE A 433 -10.30 18.11 20.84
CA ILE A 433 -9.20 17.66 19.98
C ILE A 433 -9.23 18.43 18.66
N LEU A 434 -10.38 18.46 17.99
CA LEU A 434 -10.54 19.14 16.69
C LEU A 434 -10.15 20.62 16.75
N ILE A 435 -10.63 21.35 17.77
CA ILE A 435 -10.28 22.76 17.97
C ILE A 435 -8.76 22.96 18.09
N ARG A 436 -8.06 22.03 18.78
CA ARG A 436 -6.60 22.11 18.94
C ARG A 436 -5.86 21.77 17.66
N LEU A 437 -6.32 20.76 16.92
CA LEU A 437 -5.77 20.40 15.62
C LEU A 437 -5.96 21.54 14.61
N ASP A 438 -7.14 22.17 14.56
CA ASP A 438 -7.39 23.37 13.74
C ASP A 438 -6.45 24.52 14.09
N LYS A 439 -6.28 24.80 15.40
CA LYS A 439 -5.36 25.84 15.85
C LYS A 439 -3.92 25.52 15.43
N ALA A 440 -3.48 24.28 15.62
CA ALA A 440 -2.15 23.83 15.22
C ALA A 440 -1.95 23.93 13.70
N ARG A 441 -2.94 23.52 12.90
CA ARG A 441 -2.96 23.66 11.44
C ARG A 441 -2.80 25.12 11.02
N ARG A 442 -3.59 26.05 11.58
CA ARG A 442 -3.48 27.48 11.25
C ARG A 442 -2.11 28.04 11.58
N ILE A 443 -1.56 27.71 12.75
CA ILE A 443 -0.22 28.14 13.16
C ILE A 443 0.85 27.56 12.21
N TYR A 444 0.75 26.28 11.87
CA TYR A 444 1.66 25.63 10.94
C TYR A 444 1.64 26.34 9.59
N LEU A 445 0.46 26.48 8.97
CA LEU A 445 0.30 27.16 7.68
C LEU A 445 0.79 28.61 7.72
N GLN A 446 0.54 29.36 8.79
CA GLN A 446 1.04 30.74 8.91
C GLN A 446 2.57 30.82 8.98
N ARG A 447 3.24 29.81 9.55
CA ARG A 447 4.70 29.80 9.74
C ARG A 447 5.46 29.12 8.60
N THR A 448 4.78 28.31 7.78
CA THR A 448 5.40 27.55 6.68
C THR A 448 4.93 27.98 5.28
N SER A 449 3.89 28.82 5.17
CA SER A 449 3.56 29.44 3.89
C SER A 449 4.64 30.46 3.52
N PRO A 450 5.15 30.45 2.28
CA PRO A 450 6.05 31.50 1.83
C PRO A 450 5.32 32.85 1.95
N THR A 451 5.94 33.81 2.63
CA THR A 451 5.50 35.20 2.61
C THR A 451 5.41 35.67 1.16
N GLN A 452 4.33 36.34 0.78
CA GLN A 452 4.08 36.84 -0.58
C GLN A 452 5.14 37.84 -1.10
N ASP A 453 6.20 38.14 -0.33
CA ASP A 453 7.28 39.06 -0.68
C ASP A 453 8.47 38.41 -1.43
N GLU A 454 8.48 37.10 -1.64
CA GLU A 454 9.53 36.40 -2.42
C GLU A 454 9.00 35.86 -3.76
N ALA A 455 8.22 36.66 -4.50
CA ALA A 455 8.05 36.43 -5.92
C ALA A 455 9.33 36.87 -6.66
N PRO A 456 10.03 35.99 -7.41
CA PRO A 456 11.12 36.44 -8.24
C PRO A 456 10.56 37.40 -9.29
N VAL A 457 11.05 38.63 -9.27
CA VAL A 457 10.86 39.61 -10.34
C VAL A 457 11.26 38.92 -11.63
N GLY A 458 10.27 38.65 -12.49
CA GLY A 458 10.49 38.03 -13.79
C GLY A 458 11.47 38.88 -14.59
N HIS A 459 12.60 38.29 -14.96
CA HIS A 459 13.40 38.83 -16.05
C HIS A 459 12.64 38.55 -17.36
N GLN A 460 12.47 39.66 -18.10
CA GLN A 460 11.81 39.79 -19.40
C GLN A 460 12.37 38.86 -20.48
#